data_AF-A0A8T5M3S2-F1
#
_entry.id   AF-A0A8T5M3S2-F1
#
_cell.length_a   1.000
_cell.length_b   1.000
_cell.length_c   1.000
_cell.angle_alpha   90.00
_cell.angle_beta   90.00
_cell.angle_gamma   90.00
#
_symmetry.space_group_name_H-M   'P 1'
#
loop_
_entity.id
_entity.type
_entity.pdbx_description
1 polymer ?
#
loop_
_entity_poly.entity_id
_entity_poly.type
_entity_poly.pdbx_seq_one_letter_code
_entity_poly.pdbx_strand_id
1 'polypeptide(L)'
;MKAIMLGILAVFVVGMVAAGTYAFGGNGFRGNDAMKDALETGDYDAFIDSVETGDKPFMAQHMTEERFNERVLQYQVHEEIRAAVEADDYEAWSEAMAKLERAHPMAEQITEENWDTFVEMHNARMDQDFETANALADELGFEPGQHKGMRSKGMLGMGDGMQKGIGRSDGGCRMS
;
A
#
# COMPACT_ATOMS: atom_id res chain seq x y z
N MET A 1 3.53 7.51 -46.02
CA MET A 1 3.21 8.48 -44.96
C MET A 1 1.96 7.99 -44.25
N LYS A 2 2.13 7.28 -43.13
CA LYS A 2 1.01 6.82 -42.29
C LYS A 2 0.61 8.01 -41.41
N ALA A 3 -0.64 8.43 -41.50
CA ALA A 3 -1.20 9.47 -40.65
C ALA A 3 -1.21 8.95 -39.21
N ILE A 4 -0.41 9.56 -38.35
CA ILE A 4 -0.43 9.34 -36.91
C ILE A 4 -1.65 10.12 -36.40
N MET A 5 -2.73 9.40 -36.10
CA MET A 5 -3.84 9.94 -35.32
C MET A 5 -3.34 10.15 -33.89
N LEU A 6 -3.02 11.40 -33.54
CA LEU A 6 -2.93 11.84 -32.17
C LEU A 6 -4.35 11.85 -31.58
N GLY A 7 -4.76 10.72 -31.02
CA GLY A 7 -5.95 10.61 -30.18
C GLY A 7 -5.69 11.35 -28.88
N ILE A 8 -6.15 12.60 -28.80
CA ILE A 8 -6.18 13.38 -27.56
C ILE A 8 -7.11 12.66 -26.58
N LEU A 9 -6.53 11.97 -25.59
CA LEU A 9 -7.26 11.43 -24.44
C LEU A 9 -7.59 12.60 -23.50
N ALA A 10 -8.64 13.35 -23.83
CA ALA A 10 -9.20 14.36 -22.94
C ALA A 10 -9.98 13.65 -21.82
N VAL A 11 -9.33 13.37 -20.68
CA VAL A 11 -10.03 12.98 -19.45
C VAL A 11 -10.63 14.24 -18.84
N PHE A 12 -11.89 14.52 -19.22
CA PHE A 12 -12.76 15.44 -18.51
C PHE A 12 -13.23 14.77 -17.22
N VAL A 13 -12.69 15.15 -16.06
CA VAL A 13 -13.40 14.96 -14.78
C VAL A 13 -14.16 16.24 -14.48
N VAL A 14 -15.39 16.30 -14.99
CA VAL A 14 -16.44 17.19 -14.51
C VAL A 14 -17.16 16.48 -13.37
N GLY A 15 -17.22 17.10 -12.20
CA GLY A 15 -18.20 16.72 -11.19
C GLY A 15 -17.84 17.13 -9.77
N MET A 16 -18.11 18.40 -9.42
CA MET A 16 -18.45 18.77 -8.04
C MET A 16 -19.39 17.70 -7.46
N VAL A 17 -18.99 17.02 -6.39
CA VAL A 17 -19.93 16.28 -5.55
C VAL A 17 -20.11 17.06 -4.27
N ALA A 18 -21.36 17.47 -4.07
CA ALA A 18 -21.86 18.17 -2.91
C ALA A 18 -21.51 17.42 -1.63
N ALA A 19 -21.08 18.15 -0.61
CA ALA A 19 -20.98 17.71 0.78
C ALA A 19 -22.35 17.19 1.27
N GLY A 20 -22.62 15.92 1.02
CA GLY A 20 -23.74 15.16 1.54
C GLY A 20 -23.27 14.40 2.78
N THR A 21 -23.85 14.73 3.91
CA THR A 21 -23.58 14.15 5.24
C THR A 21 -23.59 12.61 5.26
N TYR A 22 -22.43 11.98 5.53
CA TYR A 22 -22.36 10.56 5.86
C TYR A 22 -22.30 10.36 7.38
N ALA A 23 -23.48 10.22 7.98
CA ALA A 23 -23.63 9.58 9.29
C ALA A 23 -23.75 8.06 9.08
N PHE A 24 -22.65 7.32 9.25
CA PHE A 24 -22.69 5.85 9.28
C PHE A 24 -21.99 5.31 10.52
N GLY A 25 -22.78 5.15 11.58
CA GLY A 25 -22.43 4.32 12.73
C GLY A 25 -22.34 2.84 12.35
N GLY A 26 -21.41 2.11 12.98
CA GLY A 26 -21.31 0.65 12.92
C GLY A 26 -19.86 0.17 12.98
N ASN A 27 -19.60 -0.54 14.07
CA ASN A 27 -18.33 -0.96 14.63
C ASN A 27 -17.69 -2.13 13.85
N GLY A 28 -16.39 -2.03 13.56
CA GLY A 28 -15.52 -3.15 13.15
C GLY A 28 -15.42 -3.38 11.64
N PHE A 29 -14.21 -3.23 11.08
CA PHE A 29 -13.78 -3.36 9.66
C PHE A 29 -13.89 -2.14 8.72
N ARG A 30 -14.30 -0.96 9.21
CA ARG A 30 -14.58 0.22 8.35
C ARG A 30 -13.41 1.15 7.98
N GLY A 31 -12.23 0.97 8.56
CA GLY A 31 -11.12 1.94 8.37
C GLY A 31 -10.57 2.01 6.94
N ASN A 32 -10.66 0.91 6.17
CA ASN A 32 -10.11 0.89 4.81
C ASN A 32 -11.07 1.46 3.77
N ASP A 33 -12.39 1.23 3.88
CA ASP A 33 -13.35 1.64 2.85
C ASP A 33 -13.56 3.17 2.84
N ALA A 34 -13.69 3.79 4.01
CA ALA A 34 -13.82 5.25 4.10
C ALA A 34 -12.55 5.97 3.62
N MET A 35 -11.38 5.41 3.95
CA MET A 35 -10.10 5.91 3.45
C MET A 35 -9.98 5.75 1.92
N LYS A 36 -10.46 4.63 1.37
CA LYS A 36 -10.48 4.36 -0.07
C LYS A 36 -11.39 5.36 -0.80
N ASP A 37 -12.62 5.54 -0.32
CA ASP A 37 -13.57 6.51 -0.87
C ASP A 37 -13.03 7.94 -0.83
N ALA A 38 -12.37 8.31 0.26
CA ALA A 38 -11.69 9.60 0.37
C ALA A 38 -10.54 9.76 -0.65
N LEU A 39 -9.78 8.69 -0.95
CA LEU A 39 -8.75 8.72 -1.98
C LEU A 39 -9.34 8.76 -3.41
N GLU A 40 -10.46 8.10 -3.63
CA GLU A 40 -11.19 8.12 -4.91
C GLU A 40 -11.80 9.49 -5.20
N THR A 41 -12.35 10.14 -4.18
CA THR A 41 -13.00 11.46 -4.30
C THR A 41 -12.04 12.64 -4.08
N GLY A 42 -10.83 12.40 -3.58
CA GLY A 42 -9.88 13.45 -3.20
C GLY A 42 -10.32 14.26 -1.98
N ASP A 43 -11.13 13.67 -1.10
CA ASP A 43 -11.66 14.32 0.10
C ASP A 43 -10.66 14.22 1.27
N TYR A 44 -9.82 15.25 1.43
CA TYR A 44 -8.81 15.32 2.49
C TYR A 44 -9.43 15.28 3.89
N ASP A 45 -10.54 15.97 4.12
CA ASP A 45 -11.15 16.07 5.45
C ASP A 45 -11.77 14.72 5.86
N ALA A 46 -12.46 14.05 4.92
CA ALA A 46 -12.95 12.69 5.14
C ALA A 46 -11.80 11.70 5.38
N PHE A 47 -10.68 11.87 4.67
CA PHE A 47 -9.48 11.06 4.91
C PHE A 47 -8.94 11.25 6.32
N ILE A 48 -8.76 12.51 6.78
CA ILE A 48 -8.25 12.79 8.13
C ILE A 48 -9.21 12.24 9.20
N ASP A 49 -10.51 12.46 9.06
CA ASP A 49 -11.52 11.94 10.01
C ASP A 49 -11.46 10.40 10.10
N SER A 50 -11.34 9.71 8.96
CA SER A 50 -11.22 8.26 8.92
C SER A 50 -9.96 7.73 9.62
N VAL A 51 -8.85 8.48 9.55
CA VAL A 51 -7.56 8.09 10.12
C VAL A 51 -7.45 8.45 11.61
N GLU A 52 -8.05 9.57 12.03
CA GLU A 52 -8.12 10.00 13.43
C GLU A 52 -9.02 9.11 14.27
N THR A 53 -10.15 8.67 13.70
CA THR A 53 -11.11 7.78 14.37
C THR A 53 -10.70 6.30 14.30
N GLY A 54 -9.75 5.97 13.43
CA GLY A 54 -9.24 4.61 13.21
C GLY A 54 -8.02 4.21 14.04
N ASP A 55 -7.41 3.07 13.69
CA ASP A 55 -6.27 2.47 14.39
C ASP A 55 -4.91 3.17 14.16
N LYS A 56 -4.87 4.26 13.37
CA LYS A 56 -3.62 4.92 12.94
C LYS A 56 -3.63 6.45 13.15
N PRO A 57 -3.94 6.95 14.35
CA PRO A 57 -4.04 8.39 14.61
C PRO A 57 -2.72 9.15 14.38
N PHE A 58 -1.57 8.46 14.42
CA PHE A 58 -0.28 9.06 14.10
C PHE A 58 -0.15 9.50 12.63
N MET A 59 -0.91 8.88 11.71
CA MET A 59 -0.88 9.26 10.30
C MET A 59 -1.54 10.63 10.09
N ALA A 60 -2.63 10.93 10.80
CA ALA A 60 -3.31 12.23 10.70
C ALA A 60 -2.40 13.40 11.09
N GLN A 61 -1.53 13.21 12.09
CA GLN A 61 -0.62 14.26 12.59
C GLN A 61 0.46 14.67 11.58
N HIS A 62 0.78 13.82 10.61
CA HIS A 62 1.84 14.05 9.63
C HIS A 62 1.35 14.02 8.18
N MET A 63 0.04 13.87 7.99
CA MET A 63 -0.61 14.00 6.70
C MET A 63 -0.79 15.49 6.44
N THR A 64 -0.19 15.97 5.37
CA THR A 64 -0.45 17.29 4.81
C THR A 64 -1.33 17.12 3.58
N GLU A 65 -2.03 18.16 3.16
CA GLU A 65 -2.83 18.13 1.92
C GLU A 65 -1.96 17.79 0.70
N GLU A 66 -0.74 18.30 0.63
CA GLU A 66 0.24 17.93 -0.40
C GLU A 66 0.56 16.44 -0.41
N ARG A 67 0.83 15.84 0.77
CA ARG A 67 1.08 14.39 0.89
C ARG A 67 -0.16 13.55 0.59
N PHE A 68 -1.34 14.08 0.92
CA PHE A 68 -2.58 13.43 0.58
C PHE A 68 -2.80 13.43 -0.93
N ASN A 69 -2.57 14.56 -1.61
CA ASN A 69 -2.66 14.65 -3.06
C ASN A 69 -1.65 13.71 -3.75
N GLU A 70 -0.43 13.58 -3.21
CA GLU A 70 0.54 12.58 -3.68
C GLU A 70 -0.02 11.16 -3.53
N ARG A 71 -0.67 10.85 -2.40
CA ARG A 71 -1.28 9.54 -2.17
C ARG A 71 -2.50 9.29 -3.07
N VAL A 72 -3.33 10.30 -3.32
CA VAL A 72 -4.45 10.23 -4.27
C VAL A 72 -3.92 9.92 -5.66
N LEU A 73 -2.87 10.62 -6.11
CA LEU A 73 -2.22 10.36 -7.39
C LEU A 73 -1.68 8.91 -7.46
N GLN A 74 -0.93 8.46 -6.44
CA GLN A 74 -0.42 7.09 -6.38
C GLN A 74 -1.55 6.06 -6.43
N TYR A 75 -2.66 6.32 -5.74
CA TYR A 75 -3.82 5.46 -5.72
C TYR A 75 -4.49 5.36 -7.10
N GLN A 76 -4.71 6.50 -7.78
CA GLN A 76 -5.28 6.53 -9.11
C GLN A 76 -4.39 5.82 -10.13
N VAL A 77 -3.09 6.10 -10.11
CA VAL A 77 -2.12 5.44 -11.00
C VAL A 77 -2.07 3.94 -10.76
N HIS A 78 -2.16 3.48 -9.50
CA HIS A 78 -2.21 2.06 -9.19
C HIS A 78 -3.45 1.37 -9.82
N GLU A 79 -4.62 2.00 -9.76
CA GLU A 79 -5.83 1.47 -10.39
C GLU A 79 -5.71 1.46 -11.92
N GLU A 80 -5.12 2.49 -12.53
CA GLU A 80 -4.85 2.51 -13.97
C GLU A 80 -3.89 1.39 -14.40
N ILE A 81 -2.79 1.19 -13.65
CA ILE A 81 -1.84 0.10 -13.86
C ILE A 81 -2.54 -1.25 -13.78
N ARG A 82 -3.38 -1.43 -12.76
CA ARG A 82 -4.13 -2.68 -12.57
C ARG A 82 -5.07 -2.94 -13.75
N ALA A 83 -5.84 -1.92 -14.15
CA ALA A 83 -6.75 -2.05 -15.28
C ALA A 83 -5.99 -2.36 -16.58
N ALA A 84 -4.82 -1.75 -16.79
CA ALA A 84 -3.97 -2.03 -17.94
C ALA A 84 -3.44 -3.47 -17.95
N VAL A 85 -3.02 -4.01 -16.80
CA VAL A 85 -2.61 -5.41 -16.67
C VAL A 85 -3.76 -6.37 -16.91
N GLU A 86 -4.95 -6.10 -16.36
CA GLU A 86 -6.15 -6.91 -16.57
C GLU A 86 -6.64 -6.88 -18.03
N ALA A 87 -6.37 -5.78 -18.75
CA ALA A 87 -6.68 -5.60 -20.17
C ALA A 87 -5.56 -6.08 -21.11
N ASP A 88 -4.41 -6.51 -20.57
CA ASP A 88 -3.21 -6.87 -21.32
C ASP A 88 -2.70 -5.72 -22.24
N ASP A 89 -2.73 -4.49 -21.74
CA ASP A 89 -2.39 -3.25 -22.47
C ASP A 89 -1.08 -2.62 -21.95
N TYR A 90 0.04 -2.98 -22.58
CA TYR A 90 1.36 -2.44 -22.26
C TYR A 90 1.47 -0.92 -22.46
N GLU A 91 0.82 -0.36 -23.49
CA GLU A 91 0.89 1.08 -23.79
C GLU A 91 0.23 1.87 -22.66
N ALA A 92 -0.99 1.48 -22.28
CA ALA A 92 -1.71 2.07 -21.15
C ALA A 92 -0.96 1.92 -19.82
N TRP A 93 -0.33 0.76 -19.60
CA TRP A 93 0.51 0.55 -18.42
C TRP A 93 1.70 1.50 -18.39
N SER A 94 2.41 1.64 -19.52
CA SER A 94 3.59 2.51 -19.61
C SER A 94 3.24 3.99 -19.38
N GLU A 95 2.09 4.44 -19.90
CA GLU A 95 1.58 5.79 -19.70
C GLU A 95 1.20 6.04 -18.24
N ALA A 96 0.55 5.07 -17.59
CA ALA A 96 0.22 5.17 -16.17
C ALA A 96 1.49 5.25 -15.31
N MET A 97 2.49 4.42 -15.59
CA MET A 97 3.79 4.46 -14.89
C MET A 97 4.52 5.78 -15.07
N ALA A 98 4.42 6.42 -16.24
CA ALA A 98 5.03 7.72 -16.52
C ALA A 98 4.44 8.87 -15.69
N LYS A 99 3.23 8.72 -15.12
CA LYS A 99 2.60 9.72 -14.23
C LYS A 99 3.27 9.78 -12.85
N LEU A 100 4.02 8.76 -12.46
CA LEU A 100 4.76 8.75 -11.20
C LEU A 100 6.06 9.53 -11.38
N GLU A 101 6.21 10.65 -10.66
CA GLU A 101 7.43 11.48 -10.69
C GLU A 101 8.69 10.69 -10.34
N ARG A 102 8.54 9.66 -9.50
CA ARG A 102 9.58 8.68 -9.24
C ARG A 102 9.33 7.48 -10.13
N ALA A 103 10.14 7.36 -11.18
CA ALA A 103 10.24 6.14 -11.97
C ALA A 103 10.40 4.96 -10.99
N HIS A 104 9.37 4.12 -10.91
CA HIS A 104 9.47 2.92 -10.11
C HIS A 104 10.52 2.04 -10.81
N PRO A 105 11.46 1.39 -10.09
CA PRO A 105 12.45 0.49 -10.70
C PRO A 105 11.86 -0.59 -11.61
N MET A 106 10.56 -0.87 -11.43
CA MET A 106 9.75 -1.75 -12.26
C MET A 106 9.51 -1.23 -13.68
N ALA A 107 9.34 0.09 -13.87
CA ALA A 107 9.18 0.70 -15.18
C ALA A 107 10.39 0.50 -16.09
N GLU A 108 11.59 0.38 -15.52
CA GLU A 108 12.84 0.20 -16.27
C GLU A 108 13.10 -1.27 -16.65
N GLN A 109 12.52 -2.21 -15.91
CA GLN A 109 12.73 -3.64 -16.11
C GLN A 109 11.66 -4.29 -16.99
N ILE A 110 10.45 -3.73 -17.00
CA ILE A 110 9.37 -4.21 -17.87
C ILE A 110 9.43 -3.48 -19.21
N THR A 111 9.51 -4.26 -20.27
CA THR A 111 9.48 -3.83 -21.67
C THR A 111 8.34 -4.56 -22.38
N GLU A 112 8.02 -4.13 -23.60
CA GLU A 112 7.04 -4.82 -24.44
C GLU A 112 7.41 -6.31 -24.67
N GLU A 113 8.71 -6.63 -24.66
CA GLU A 113 9.21 -7.99 -24.91
C GLU A 113 9.00 -8.95 -23.73
N ASN A 114 8.88 -8.45 -22.50
CA ASN A 114 8.66 -9.26 -21.30
C ASN A 114 7.33 -8.96 -20.59
N TRP A 115 6.46 -8.22 -21.27
CA TRP A 115 5.14 -7.83 -20.77
C TRP A 115 4.28 -9.05 -20.43
N ASP A 116 4.21 -10.04 -21.32
CA ASP A 116 3.45 -11.27 -21.08
C ASP A 116 3.89 -11.97 -19.79
N THR A 117 5.19 -12.07 -19.54
CA THR A 117 5.77 -12.63 -18.31
C THR A 117 5.37 -11.83 -17.07
N PHE A 118 5.28 -10.50 -17.19
CA PHE A 118 4.81 -9.64 -16.11
C PHE A 118 3.32 -9.84 -15.81
N VAL A 119 2.49 -9.99 -16.83
CA VAL A 119 1.05 -10.29 -16.66
C VAL A 119 0.85 -11.66 -16.01
N GLU A 120 1.60 -12.67 -16.43
CA GLU A 120 1.59 -14.00 -15.78
C GLU A 120 2.03 -13.91 -14.32
N MET A 121 3.08 -13.14 -14.01
CA MET A 121 3.54 -12.89 -12.65
C MET A 121 2.44 -12.22 -11.81
N HIS A 122 1.74 -11.23 -12.36
CA HIS A 122 0.63 -10.56 -11.70
C HIS A 122 -0.51 -11.53 -11.39
N ASN A 123 -0.93 -12.34 -12.37
CA ASN A 123 -1.98 -13.33 -12.22
C ASN A 123 -1.61 -14.39 -11.16
N ALA A 124 -0.40 -14.95 -11.21
CA ALA A 124 0.09 -15.88 -10.20
C ALA A 124 0.04 -15.27 -8.79
N ARG A 125 0.36 -13.98 -8.65
CA ARG A 125 0.28 -13.27 -7.36
C ARG A 125 -1.17 -13.09 -6.88
N MET A 126 -2.10 -12.81 -7.80
CA MET A 126 -3.53 -12.69 -7.49
C MET A 126 -4.12 -14.04 -7.07
N ASP A 127 -3.66 -15.13 -7.67
CA ASP A 127 -4.01 -16.51 -7.33
C ASP A 127 -3.31 -17.02 -6.05
N GLN A 128 -2.54 -16.17 -5.38
CA GLN A 128 -1.71 -16.50 -4.20
C GLN A 128 -0.65 -17.58 -4.48
N ASP A 129 -0.32 -17.82 -5.75
CA ASP A 129 0.81 -18.64 -6.16
C ASP A 129 2.11 -17.81 -6.11
N PHE A 130 2.59 -17.62 -4.89
CA PHE A 130 3.82 -16.88 -4.65
C PHE A 130 5.07 -17.60 -5.19
N GLU A 131 5.03 -18.93 -5.35
CA GLU A 131 6.18 -19.68 -5.87
C GLU A 131 6.38 -19.34 -7.36
N THR A 132 5.31 -19.46 -8.15
CA THR A 132 5.32 -19.10 -9.57
C THR A 132 5.58 -17.62 -9.76
N ALA A 133 4.93 -16.75 -8.98
CA ALA A 133 5.15 -15.31 -9.06
C ALA A 133 6.61 -14.93 -8.75
N ASN A 134 7.27 -15.58 -7.80
CA ASN A 134 8.68 -15.31 -7.50
C ASN A 134 9.61 -15.81 -8.61
N ALA A 135 9.35 -16.98 -9.20
CA ALA A 135 10.14 -17.50 -10.30
C ALA A 135 10.07 -16.57 -11.53
N LEU A 136 8.88 -16.07 -11.86
CA LEU A 136 8.69 -15.11 -12.94
C LEU A 136 9.32 -13.74 -12.60
N ALA A 137 9.27 -13.33 -11.33
CA ALA A 137 9.93 -12.11 -10.88
C ALA A 137 11.46 -12.19 -11.06
N ASP A 138 12.07 -13.33 -10.70
CA ASP A 138 13.50 -13.59 -10.89
C ASP A 138 13.87 -13.53 -12.39
N GLU A 139 13.01 -14.07 -13.27
CA GLU A 139 13.20 -14.02 -14.73
C GLU A 139 13.12 -12.58 -15.29
N LEU A 140 12.24 -11.76 -14.74
CA LEU A 140 12.11 -10.33 -15.07
C LEU A 140 13.26 -9.47 -14.49
N GLY A 141 14.15 -10.06 -13.69
CA GLY A 141 15.25 -9.34 -13.06
C GLY A 141 14.85 -8.57 -11.80
N PHE A 142 13.65 -8.82 -11.27
CA PHE A 142 13.28 -8.36 -9.94
C PHE A 142 14.05 -9.20 -8.93
N GLU A 143 15.07 -8.61 -8.31
CA GLU A 143 15.72 -9.29 -7.18
C GLU A 143 14.64 -9.57 -6.12
N PRO A 144 14.44 -10.84 -5.70
CA PRO A 144 13.45 -11.21 -4.73
C PRO A 144 13.79 -10.41 -3.49
N GLY A 145 12.93 -9.45 -3.18
CA GLY A 145 13.26 -8.35 -2.29
C GLY A 145 14.02 -8.91 -1.11
N GLN A 146 15.31 -8.56 -1.01
CA GLN A 146 16.08 -8.84 0.19
C GLN A 146 15.36 -8.05 1.29
N HIS A 147 14.35 -8.65 1.90
CA HIS A 147 13.83 -8.28 3.18
C HIS A 147 14.97 -8.52 4.14
N LYS A 148 15.85 -7.53 4.18
CA LYS A 148 17.00 -7.41 5.05
C LYS A 148 16.43 -7.33 6.47
N GLY A 149 16.13 -8.50 7.04
CA GLY A 149 16.05 -8.75 8.47
C GLY A 149 15.05 -7.94 9.30
N MET A 150 13.76 -7.88 8.91
CA MET A 150 12.70 -7.46 9.86
C MET A 150 11.67 -8.55 10.18
N ARG A 151 12.03 -9.83 9.96
CA ARG A 151 11.37 -10.96 10.62
C ARG A 151 12.41 -11.68 11.47
N SER A 152 12.27 -11.58 12.79
CA SER A 152 12.81 -12.51 13.78
C SER A 152 14.28 -12.40 14.21
N LYS A 153 14.72 -11.22 14.69
CA LYS A 153 15.88 -11.15 15.60
C LYS A 153 15.73 -9.99 16.61
N GLY A 154 14.89 -10.18 17.63
CA GLY A 154 14.83 -9.23 18.75
C GLY A 154 13.69 -9.37 19.76
N MET A 155 12.59 -10.05 19.46
CA MET A 155 11.42 -10.12 20.36
C MET A 155 11.12 -11.52 20.94
N LEU A 156 12.16 -12.34 21.11
CA LEU A 156 12.10 -13.58 21.92
C LEU A 156 13.07 -13.47 23.11
N GLY A 157 12.93 -12.39 23.90
CA GLY A 157 13.82 -12.10 25.03
C GLY A 157 13.20 -11.33 26.20
N MET A 158 11.87 -11.21 26.26
CA MET A 158 11.15 -10.58 27.38
C MET A 158 10.19 -11.57 28.07
N GLY A 159 10.65 -12.82 28.25
CA GLY A 159 9.83 -13.89 28.82
C GLY A 159 10.41 -14.59 30.05
N ASP A 160 11.55 -14.15 30.61
CA ASP A 160 12.22 -14.95 31.66
C ASP A 160 13.00 -14.10 32.69
N GLY A 161 12.37 -13.04 33.19
CA GLY A 161 12.96 -12.15 34.20
C GLY A 161 12.08 -11.85 35.41
N MET A 162 10.89 -12.46 35.52
CA MET A 162 9.90 -12.14 36.56
C MET A 162 9.53 -13.37 37.40
N GLN A 163 10.51 -14.21 37.75
CA GLN A 163 10.24 -15.32 38.67
C GLN A 163 11.47 -15.80 39.44
N LYS A 164 12.03 -14.97 40.33
CA LYS A 164 12.77 -15.46 41.50
C LYS A 164 12.93 -14.36 42.55
N GLY A 165 12.22 -14.48 43.66
CA GLY A 165 12.39 -13.56 44.79
C GLY A 165 11.28 -13.54 45.85
N ILE A 166 10.24 -14.38 45.76
CA ILE A 166 9.42 -14.71 46.93
C ILE A 166 10.19 -15.74 47.74
N GLY A 167 10.69 -15.36 48.92
CA GLY A 167 11.15 -16.31 49.92
C GLY A 167 12.43 -15.92 50.65
N ARG A 168 12.31 -15.07 51.67
CA ARG A 168 13.14 -15.19 52.87
C ARG A 168 12.34 -14.77 54.10
N SER A 169 11.48 -15.70 54.51
CA SER A 169 11.20 -15.92 55.93
C SER A 169 12.45 -16.56 56.54
N ASP A 170 12.88 -16.05 57.69
CA ASP A 170 13.88 -16.53 58.66
C ASP A 170 14.51 -15.25 59.23
N GLY A 171 14.04 -14.68 60.33
CA GLY A 171 13.93 -15.35 61.62
C GLY A 171 15.19 -15.01 62.44
N GLY A 172 15.04 -14.15 63.44
CA GLY A 172 16.01 -14.09 64.53
C GLY A 172 16.32 -12.72 65.10
N CYS A 173 15.86 -12.52 66.35
CA CYS A 173 16.65 -11.99 67.47
C CYS A 173 17.09 -10.50 67.41
N ARG A 174 17.13 -9.70 68.47
CA ARG A 174 16.84 -9.82 69.91
C ARG A 174 17.18 -8.43 70.49
N MET A 175 16.40 -7.99 71.49
CA MET A 175 16.74 -7.11 72.63
C MET A 175 18.04 -6.28 72.51
N SER A 176 18.02 -4.96 72.71
CA SER A 176 17.66 -4.28 73.97
C SER A 176 17.44 -2.80 73.72
#